data_AF-A0A353WF47-F1
#
_entry.id   AF-A0A353WF47-F1
#
_cell.length_a   1.000
_cell.length_b   1.000
_cell.length_c   1.000
_cell.angle_alpha   90.00
_cell.angle_beta   90.00
_cell.angle_gamma   90.00
#
_symmetry.space_group_name_H-M   'P 1'
#
loop_
_entity.id
_entity.type
_entity.pdbx_description
1 polymer ?
#
loop_
_entity_poly.entity_id
_entity_poly.type
_entity_poly.pdbx_seq_one_letter_code
_entity_poly.pdbx_strand_id
1 'polypeptide(L)' 'MLLDIELPKMDGFAVLQVVKGSVETKNIPIIMLTNSSTQEAIDKARELG' A
#
# COMPACT_ATOMS: atom_id res chain seq x y z
N MET A 1 0.74 -2.28 -10.24
CA MET A 1 2.03 -1.83 -9.67
C MET A 1 2.36 -2.71 -8.49
N LEU A 2 3.62 -3.13 -8.33
CA LEU A 2 4.08 -3.88 -7.16
C LEU A 2 4.69 -2.89 -6.18
N LEU A 3 4.16 -2.88 -4.95
CA LEU A 3 4.62 -2.00 -3.89
C LEU A 3 5.02 -2.85 -2.69
N ASP A 4 6.22 -2.63 -2.17
CA ASP A 4 6.69 -3.29 -0.97
C ASP A 4 6.33 -2.44 0.25
N ILE A 5 5.71 -3.05 1.26
CA ILE A 5 5.35 -2.39 2.53
C ILE A 5 6.59 -2.23 3.41
N GLU A 6 7.54 -3.17 3.35
CA GLU A 6 8.78 -3.11 4.14
C GLU A 6 9.90 -2.35 3.38
N LEU A 7 9.57 -1.17 2.87
CA LEU A 7 10.58 -0.27 2.34
C LEU A 7 11.45 0.23 3.50
N PRO A 8 12.78 0.01 3.51
CA PRO A 8 13.66 0.34 4.64
C PRO A 8 13.78 1.85 4.94
N LYS A 9 13.07 2.70 4.19
CA LYS A 9 13.11 4.16 4.28
C LYS A 9 11.76 4.85 4.07
N MET A 10 10.68 4.12 3.76
CA MET A 10 9.39 4.72 3.42
C MET A 10 8.25 3.83 3.89
N ASP A 11 7.18 4.43 4.43
CA ASP A 11 5.98 3.69 4.76
C ASP A 11 5.21 3.35 3.46
N GLY A 12 5.13 2.07 3.09
CA GLY A 12 4.38 1.64 1.91
C GLY A 12 2.91 2.06 1.95
N PHE A 13 2.34 2.27 3.13
CA PHE A 13 0.97 2.79 3.27
C PHE A 13 0.85 4.26 2.86
N ALA A 14 1.86 5.09 3.12
CA ALA A 14 1.87 6.49 2.69
C ALA A 14 1.91 6.59 1.16
N VAL A 15 2.67 5.70 0.50
CA VAL A 15 2.70 5.62 -0.97
C VAL A 15 1.35 5.18 -1.51
N LEU A 16 0.73 4.16 -0.91
CA LEU A 16 -0.59 3.70 -1.30
C LEU A 16 -1.60 4.86 -1.25
N GLN A 17 -1.57 5.66 -0.17
CA GLN A 17 -2.45 6.81 0.01
C GLN A 17 -2.25 7.89 -1.06
N VAL A 18 -1.00 8.20 -1.43
CA VAL A 18 -0.69 9.16 -2.50
C VAL A 18 -1.17 8.65 -3.86
N VAL A 19 -0.94 7.36 -4.15
CA VAL A 19 -1.30 6.76 -5.44
C VAL A 19 -2.81 6.61 -5.58
N LYS A 20 -3.52 6.25 -4.51
CA LYS A 20 -4.99 6.18 -4.49
C LYS A 20 -5.65 7.56 -4.46
N GLY A 21 -4.97 8.57 -3.92
CA GLY A 21 -5.45 9.96 -3.88
C GLY A 21 -5.40 10.69 -5.23
N SER A 22 -4.59 10.23 -6.18
CA SER A 22 -4.44 10.89 -7.48
C SER A 22 -5.41 10.32 -8.53
N VAL A 23 -6.09 11.20 -9.27
CA VAL A 23 -7.14 10.82 -10.25
C VAL A 23 -6.60 9.93 -11.37
N GLU A 24 -5.35 10.13 -11.76
CA GLU A 24 -4.68 9.37 -12.82
C GLU A 24 -4.28 7.96 -12.38
N THR A 25 -3.98 7.77 -11.09
CA THR A 25 -3.41 6.52 -10.57
C THR A 25 -4.35 5.73 -9.67
N LYS A 26 -5.49 6.29 -9.24
CA LYS A 26 -6.46 5.64 -8.34
C LYS A 26 -7.04 4.32 -8.86
N ASN A 27 -7.14 4.18 -10.19
CA ASN A 27 -7.71 3.00 -10.84
C ASN A 27 -6.68 1.89 -11.06
N ILE A 28 -5.41 2.13 -10.76
CA ILE A 28 -4.36 1.15 -10.94
C ILE A 28 -4.45 0.12 -9.81
N PRO A 29 -4.58 -1.18 -10.10
CA PRO A 29 -4.50 -2.21 -9.08
C PRO A 29 -3.09 -2.28 -8.49
N ILE A 30 -3.02 -2.18 -7.16
CA ILE A 30 -1.79 -2.20 -6.39
C ILE A 30 -1.75 -3.51 -5.62
N ILE A 31 -0.68 -4.28 -5.83
CA ILE A 31 -0.41 -5.50 -5.09
C ILE A 31 0.64 -5.14 -4.06
N MET A 32 0.26 -5.19 -2.78
CA MET A 32 1.17 -4.94 -1.68
C MET A 32 1.83 -6.24 -1.24
N LEU A 33 3.15 -6.25 -1.20
CA LEU A 33 3.95 -7.34 -0.65
C LEU A 33 4.47 -6.92 0.73
N THR A 34 4.30 -7.79 1.71
CA THR A 34 4.85 -7.60 3.06
C THR A 34 5.42 -8.91 3.57
N ASN A 35 6.54 -8.84 4.28
CA ASN A 35 7.12 -9.98 4.99
C ASN A 35 6.41 -10.22 6.34
N SER A 36 5.71 -9.20 6.88
CA SER A 36 4.88 -9.30 8.07
C SER A 36 3.44 -9.66 7.70
N SER A 37 3.05 -10.93 7.86
CA SER A 37 1.65 -11.39 7.68
C SER A 37 0.78 -11.09 8.91
N THR A 38 1.05 -10.00 9.64
CA THR A 38 0.28 -9.60 10.81
C THR A 38 -1.07 -9.05 10.39
N GLN A 39 -2.14 -9.48 11.06
CA GLN A 39 -3.52 -9.09 10.79
C GLN A 39 -3.70 -7.55 10.70
N GLU A 40 -2.99 -6.82 11.57
CA GLU A 40 -2.99 -5.36 11.64
C GLU A 40 -2.52 -4.67 10.34
N ALA A 41 -1.54 -5.26 9.65
CA ALA A 41 -1.05 -4.76 8.37
C ALA A 41 -2.05 -5.01 7.23
N ILE A 42 -2.75 -6.15 7.29
CA ILE A 42 -3.79 -6.52 6.32
C ILE A 42 -4.99 -5.58 6.46
N ASP A 43 -5.43 -5.31 7.69
CA ASP A 43 -6.59 -4.47 7.96
C ASP A 43 -6.33 -3.02 7.51
N LYS A 44 -5.14 -2.48 7.83
CA LYS A 44 -4.73 -1.14 7.39
C LYS A 44 -4.63 -1.02 5.85
N ALA A 45 -4.18 -2.07 5.17
CA ALA A 45 -4.14 -2.11 3.70
C ALA A 45 -5.53 -2.09 3.07
N ARG A 46 -6.52 -2.74 3.72
CA ARG A 46 -7.91 -2.76 3.28
C ARG A 46 -8.61 -1.42 3.48
N GLU A 47 -8.32 -0.71 4.56
CA GLU A 47 -8.90 0.62 4.79
C GLU A 47 -8.42 1.67 3.79
N LEU A 48 -7.20 1.53 3.28
CA LEU A 48 -6.56 2.49 2.36
C LEU A 48 -6.79 2.20 0.88
N GLY A 49 -7.45 1.09 0.54
CA GLY A 49 -7.53 0.51 -0.81
C GLY A 49 -8.85 0.74 -1.54
#